data_AF-A0A5E6N0X2-F1
#
_entry.id   AF-A0A5E6N0X2-F1
#
_cell.length_a   1.000
_cell.length_b   1.000
_cell.length_c   1.000
_cell.angle_alpha   90.00
_cell.angle_beta   90.00
_cell.angle_gamma   90.00
#
_symmetry.space_group_name_H-M   'P 1'
#
loop_
_entity.id
_entity.type
_entity.pdbx_description
1 polymer ?
#
loop_
_entity_poly.entity_id
_entity_poly.type
_entity_poly.pdbx_seq_one_letter_code
_entity_poly.pdbx_strand_id
1 'polypeptide(L)' 'MRVATKNKVIAPDKSQIYFFEKQKDSLDTVLRPINIDKDGKLSDWPKSFFDEWDNQLDKLLW' A
#
# COMPACT_ATOMS: atom_id res chain seq x y z
N MET A 1 -6.24 8.48 2.27
CA MET A 1 -5.85 8.86 0.89
C MET A 1 -6.72 8.21 -0.18
N ARG A 2 -6.75 6.87 -0.33
CA ARG A 2 -7.59 6.16 -1.33
C ARG A 2 -9.05 6.63 -1.40
N VAL A 3 -9.70 6.78 -0.24
CA VAL A 3 -11.09 7.28 -0.14
C VAL A 3 -11.21 8.74 -0.58
N ALA A 4 -10.24 9.58 -0.25
CA ALA A 4 -10.21 10.98 -0.69
C ALA A 4 -10.02 11.09 -2.21
N THR A 5 -9.18 10.24 -2.80
CA THR A 5 -9.00 10.13 -4.26
C THR A 5 -10.29 9.65 -4.93
N LYS A 6 -10.92 8.59 -4.41
CA LYS A 6 -12.21 8.06 -4.90
C LYS A 6 -13.33 9.10 -4.82
N ASN A 7 -13.37 9.87 -3.74
CA ASN A 7 -14.36 10.94 -3.54
C ASN A 7 -13.99 12.24 -4.26
N LYS A 8 -12.95 12.23 -5.11
CA LYS A 8 -12.46 13.39 -5.89
C LYS A 8 -12.05 14.60 -5.06
N VAL A 9 -11.75 14.39 -3.78
CA VAL A 9 -11.19 15.41 -2.89
C VAL A 9 -9.73 15.68 -3.25
N ILE A 10 -9.02 14.66 -3.73
CA ILE A 10 -7.64 14.73 -4.23
C ILE A 10 -7.60 14.09 -5.62
N ALA A 11 -6.93 14.74 -6.57
CA ALA A 11 -6.76 14.16 -7.90
C ALA A 11 -5.73 13.00 -7.86
N PRO A 12 -5.93 11.92 -8.64
CA PRO A 12 -5.03 10.75 -8.64
C PRO A 12 -3.56 11.11 -8.87
N ASP A 13 -3.27 12.01 -9.80
CA ASP A 13 -1.95 12.55 -10.15
C ASP A 13 -1.31 13.40 -9.04
N LYS A 14 -2.12 13.83 -8.06
CA LYS A 14 -1.69 14.54 -6.85
C LYS A 14 -1.62 13.63 -5.62
N SER A 15 -1.75 12.31 -5.80
CA SER A 15 -1.67 11.33 -4.72
C SER A 15 -0.71 10.20 -5.06
N GLN A 16 0.33 10.03 -4.25
CA GLN A 16 1.35 9.00 -4.45
C GLN A 16 1.66 8.33 -3.12
N ILE A 17 1.77 7.00 -3.12
CA ILE A 17 2.33 6.24 -2.00
C ILE A 17 3.77 5.87 -2.35
N TYR A 18 4.69 6.10 -1.42
CA TYR A 18 6.06 5.62 -1.48
C TYR A 18 6.24 4.58 -0.37
N PHE A 19 6.34 3.32 -0.76
CA PHE A 19 6.56 2.22 0.16
C PHE A 19 8.05 1.89 0.23
N PHE A 20 8.59 1.86 1.44
CA PHE A 20 10.00 1.56 1.67
C PHE A 20 10.11 0.14 2.22
N GLU A 21 10.75 -0.74 1.47
CA GLU A 21 10.93 -2.14 1.83
C GLU A 21 12.40 -2.41 2.14
N LYS A 22 12.68 -3.00 3.30
CA LYS A 22 14.02 -3.47 3.61
C LYS A 22 14.25 -4.80 2.90
N GLN A 23 15.31 -4.89 2.10
CA GLN A 23 15.69 -6.16 1.51
C GLN A 23 16.27 -7.09 2.57
N LYS A 24 15.79 -8.34 2.60
CA LYS A 24 16.31 -9.37 3.50
C LYS A 24 17.80 -9.55 3.23
N ASP A 25 18.59 -9.52 4.30
CA ASP A 25 20.06 -9.68 4.27
C ASP A 25 20.85 -8.53 3.63
N SER A 26 20.23 -7.35 3.47
CA SER A 26 20.93 -6.12 3.09
C SER A 26 20.61 -4.96 4.06
N LEU A 27 21.48 -3.95 4.07
CA LEU A 27 21.20 -2.66 4.71
C LEU A 27 20.43 -1.71 3.78
N ASP A 28 20.17 -2.14 2.54
CA ASP A 28 19.53 -1.32 1.53
C ASP A 28 18.02 -1.27 1.73
N THR A 29 17.48 -0.07 1.50
CA THR A 29 16.04 0.17 1.48
C THR A 29 15.61 0.41 0.05
N VAL A 30 14.66 -0.38 -0.43
CA VAL A 30 14.09 -0.24 -1.76
C VAL A 30 12.85 0.63 -1.69
N LEU A 31 12.82 1.66 -2.53
CA LEU A 31 11.65 2.50 -2.74
C LEU A 31 10.74 1.88 -3.80
N ARG A 32 9.48 1.61 -3.44
CA ARG A 32 8.42 1.19 -4.35
C ARG A 32 7.34 2.26 -4.44
N PRO A 33 7.25 2.99 -5.56
CA PRO A 33 6.14 3.91 -5.81
C PRO A 33 4.86 3.11 -6.13
N ILE A 34 3.76 3.46 -5.47
CA ILE A 34 2.44 2.87 -5.65
C ILE A 34 1.44 3.98 -5.99
N ASN A 35 0.86 3.86 -7.17
CA ASN A 35 -0.09 4.85 -7.70
C ASN A 35 -1.49 4.53 -7.20
N ILE A 36 -2.32 5.57 -7.10
CA ILE A 36 -3.74 5.45 -6.80
C ILE A 36 -4.51 5.86 -8.05
N ASP A 37 -5.43 5.01 -8.52
CA ASP A 37 -6.29 5.38 -9.63
C ASP A 37 -7.49 6.23 -9.18
N LYS A 38 -8.30 6.66 -10.16
CA LYS A 38 -9.51 7.47 -9.93
C LYS A 38 -10.56 6.82 -9.02
N ASP A 39 -10.55 5.49 -8.91
CA ASP A 39 -11.51 4.73 -8.11
C ASP A 39 -10.93 4.40 -6.72
N GLY A 40 -9.71 4.89 -6.43
CA GLY A 40 -9.01 4.66 -5.18
C GLY A 40 -8.31 3.30 -5.13
N LYS A 41 -8.10 2.60 -6.25
CA LYS A 41 -7.36 1.34 -6.30
C LYS A 41 -5.85 1.62 -6.32
N LEU A 42 -5.09 0.75 -5.67
CA LEU A 42 -3.62 0.81 -5.70
C LEU A 42 -3.09 0.03 -6.92
N SER A 43 -2.02 0.53 -7.52
CA SER A 43 -1.33 -0.14 -8.64
C SER A 43 -0.59 -1.40 -8.20
N ASP A 44 -0.18 -1.47 -6.94
CA ASP A 44 0.52 -2.61 -6.34
C ASP A 44 0.16 -2.71 -4.85
N TRP A 45 0.27 -3.92 -4.31
CA TRP A 45 0.03 -4.25 -2.91
C TRP A 45 1.29 -4.89 -2.34
N PRO A 46 2.08 -4.14 -1.55
CA PRO A 46 3.24 -4.73 -0.90
C PRO A 46 2.77 -5.79 0.08
N LYS A 47 3.35 -7.00 0.00
CA LYS A 47 3.03 -8.12 0.89
C LYS A 47 2.98 -7.66 2.35
N SER A 48 4.09 -7.15 2.90
CA SER A 48 4.16 -6.76 4.31
C SER A 48 3.29 -5.56 4.75
N PHE A 49 2.56 -4.89 3.86
CA PHE A 49 1.74 -3.74 4.25
C PHE A 49 0.48 -4.14 5.02
N PHE A 50 -0.17 -5.23 4.63
CA PHE A 50 -1.40 -5.74 5.26
C PHE A 50 -1.28 -7.16 5.79
N ASP A 51 -0.16 -7.85 5.53
CA ASP A 51 0.10 -9.22 5.99
C ASP A 51 -0.20 -9.39 7.49
N GLU A 52 0.12 -8.41 8.34
CA GLU A 52 -0.10 -8.57 9.79
C GLU A 52 -1.58 -8.54 10.17
N TRP A 53 -2.41 -7.81 9.44
CA TRP A 53 -3.86 -7.79 9.64
C TRP A 53 -4.51 -9.06 9.11
N ASP A 54 -4.10 -9.54 7.93
CA ASP A 54 -4.58 -10.79 7.36
C ASP A 54 -4.14 -12.00 8.21
N ASN A 55 -2.88 -12.02 8.67
CA ASN A 55 -2.36 -13.06 9.57
C ASN A 55 -3.09 -13.08 10.93
N GLN A 56 -3.55 -11.93 11.42
CA GLN A 56 -4.33 -11.86 12.66
C GLN A 56 -5.79 -12.30 12.46
N LEU A 57 -6.37 -12.03 11.29
CA LEU A 57 -7.71 -12.53 10.93
C LEU A 57 -7.70 -14.05 10.73
N ASP A 58 -6.70 -14.57 10.02
CA ASP A 58 -6.49 -16.02 9.89
C ASP A 58 -6.33 -16.67 11.26
N LYS A 59 -5.70 -15.98 12.21
CA LYS A 59 -5.52 -16.47 13.58
C LYS A 59 -6.81 -16.59 14.41
N LEU A 60 -7.90 -15.96 14.00
CA LEU A 60 -9.19 -15.97 14.70
C LEU A 60 -10.21 -16.91 14.05
N LEU A 61 -9.94 -17.38 12.84
CA LEU A 61 -10.82 -18.26 12.05
C LEU A 61 -10.48 -19.76 12.18
N TRP A 62 -9.51 -20.09 13.03
CA TRP A 62 -9.06 -21.44 13.38
C TRP A 62 -9.06 -21.62 14.91
#